data_AF-A0A421GK14-F1
#
_entry.id   AF-A0A421GK14-F1
#
_cell.length_a   1.000
_cell.length_b   1.000
_cell.length_c   1.000
_cell.angle_alpha   90.00
_cell.angle_beta   90.00
_cell.angle_gamma   90.00
#
_symmetry.space_group_name_H-M   'P 1'
#
loop_
_entity.id
_entity.type
_entity.pdbx_description
1 polymer ?
#
loop_
_entity_poly.entity_id
_entity_poly.type
_entity_poly.pdbx_seq_one_letter_code
_entity_poly.pdbx_strand_id
1 'polypeptide(L)'
;MCYGVPSVQRRTDELTPNGGCPSIYTAVNASCSCLSSGYSDTDTWEFHVVLRSGESNSSYPTTLTSSDVLAIDSIRTLLVPTNLTTLRIIGDSTYPQTISFVPQDQALPGSTLPIAAVEDGSIAITTVHLENIDMSSLTQSASTFLPSTTLNVTLRNCNMIKFGFDFFEGLDSVQYLDMSSNHLTAAYVGSSIMSACSNNFCAVQILNLTNNSISTFPTVVFNVDNLQEL
;
A
#
# COMPACT_ATOMS: atom_id res chain seq x y z
N MET A 1 17.92 -10.84 3.75
CA MET A 1 18.47 -9.57 4.26
C MET A 1 17.67 -9.21 5.51
N CYS A 2 18.28 -8.61 6.55
CA CYS A 2 17.57 -8.15 7.76
C CYS A 2 16.76 -9.19 8.56
N TYR A 3 17.06 -10.49 8.47
CA TYR A 3 16.45 -11.54 9.32
C TYR A 3 14.91 -11.52 9.44
N GLY A 4 14.21 -11.20 8.34
CA GLY A 4 12.74 -11.20 8.29
C GLY A 4 12.07 -9.88 8.63
N VAL A 5 12.82 -8.84 9.02
CA VAL A 5 12.28 -7.47 9.14
C VAL A 5 12.44 -6.67 7.85
N PRO A 6 11.64 -5.60 7.64
CA PRO A 6 11.75 -4.73 6.47
C PRO A 6 13.14 -4.09 6.34
N SER A 7 13.46 -3.66 5.12
CA SER A 7 14.70 -2.94 4.83
C SER A 7 14.48 -1.80 3.86
N VAL A 8 15.12 -0.65 4.10
CA VAL A 8 15.32 0.38 3.07
C VAL A 8 16.60 0.07 2.31
N GLN A 9 16.51 0.05 0.98
CA GLN A 9 17.64 -0.17 0.09
C GLN A 9 17.87 1.08 -0.73
N ARG A 10 19.10 1.57 -0.75
CA ARG A 10 19.51 2.78 -1.48
C ARG A 10 20.69 2.46 -2.37
N ARG A 11 20.73 3.09 -3.52
CA ARG A 11 21.88 3.05 -4.43
C ARG A 11 22.19 4.47 -4.89
N THR A 12 23.44 4.86 -4.74
CA THR A 12 23.94 6.17 -5.16
C THR A 12 25.41 6.04 -5.54
N ASP A 13 25.86 6.85 -6.50
CA ASP A 13 27.28 6.96 -6.86
C ASP A 13 27.95 8.15 -6.13
N GLU A 14 27.20 8.91 -5.34
CA GLU A 14 27.68 10.11 -4.65
C GLU A 14 28.21 9.81 -3.23
N LEU A 15 27.74 8.73 -2.60
CA LEU A 15 28.09 8.35 -1.23
C LEU A 15 28.68 6.94 -1.18
N THR A 16 29.61 6.73 -0.23
CA THR A 16 30.14 5.40 0.04
C THR A 16 29.06 4.52 0.68
N PRO A 17 28.92 3.25 0.27
CA PRO A 17 27.98 2.31 0.88
C PRO A 17 28.13 2.20 2.40
N ASN A 18 27.01 2.13 3.12
CA ASN A 18 27.00 2.00 4.58
C ASN A 18 27.45 0.62 5.11
N GLY A 19 27.74 -0.34 4.22
CA GLY A 19 28.14 -1.70 4.58
C GLY A 19 27.02 -2.57 5.18
N GLY A 20 25.78 -2.08 5.22
CA GLY A 20 24.62 -2.81 5.77
C GLY A 20 24.04 -3.86 4.83
N CYS A 21 24.39 -3.84 3.55
CA CYS A 21 23.96 -4.85 2.59
C CYS A 21 24.90 -6.08 2.60
N PRO A 22 24.42 -7.26 2.14
CA PRO A 22 25.29 -8.35 1.70
C PRO A 22 26.36 -7.87 0.71
N SER A 23 27.55 -8.50 0.75
CA SER A 23 28.73 -8.08 -0.01
C SER A 23 28.49 -7.88 -1.50
N ILE A 24 27.67 -8.74 -2.12
CA ILE A 24 27.31 -8.63 -3.54
C ILE A 24 26.59 -7.32 -3.90
N TYR A 25 25.78 -6.79 -2.98
CA TYR A 25 25.06 -5.53 -3.19
C TYR A 25 25.94 -4.33 -2.81
N THR A 26 26.75 -4.46 -1.77
CA THR A 26 27.75 -3.44 -1.41
C THR A 26 28.72 -3.19 -2.57
N ALA A 27 29.09 -4.23 -3.32
CA ALA A 27 29.95 -4.14 -4.50
C ALA A 27 29.36 -3.34 -5.67
N VAL A 28 28.03 -3.08 -5.67
CA VAL A 28 27.33 -2.26 -6.68
C VAL A 28 26.80 -0.95 -6.10
N ASN A 29 27.48 -0.43 -5.08
CA ASN A 29 27.18 0.81 -4.38
C ASN A 29 25.81 0.83 -3.65
N ALA A 30 25.33 -0.32 -3.17
CA ALA A 30 24.09 -0.38 -2.41
C ALA A 30 24.33 -0.16 -0.90
N SER A 31 23.46 0.62 -0.27
CA SER A 31 23.32 0.75 1.18
C SER A 31 22.00 0.14 1.64
N CYS A 32 22.02 -0.58 2.76
CA CYS A 32 20.83 -1.24 3.31
C CYS A 32 20.68 -0.85 4.77
N SER A 33 19.46 -0.51 5.14
CA SER A 33 19.09 -0.14 6.51
C SER A 33 17.97 -1.08 6.97
N CYS A 34 18.22 -1.87 8.01
CA CYS A 34 17.21 -2.77 8.56
C CYS A 34 16.27 -2.05 9.53
N LEU A 35 14.97 -2.30 9.43
CA LEU A 35 13.94 -1.74 10.30
C LEU A 35 13.64 -2.74 11.42
N SER A 36 14.51 -2.84 12.42
CA SER A 36 14.39 -3.86 13.47
C SER A 36 13.47 -3.43 14.60
N SER A 37 13.66 -2.23 15.14
CA SER A 37 12.86 -1.72 16.25
C SER A 37 11.46 -1.34 15.78
N GLY A 38 10.45 -1.98 16.36
CA GLY A 38 9.04 -1.75 16.03
C GLY A 38 8.47 -2.63 14.92
N TYR A 39 9.21 -3.63 14.42
CA TYR A 39 8.75 -4.53 13.35
C TYR A 39 8.96 -6.03 13.61
N SER A 40 9.87 -6.42 14.51
CA SER A 40 10.23 -7.84 14.74
C SER A 40 9.20 -8.64 15.55
N ASP A 41 8.43 -7.98 16.42
CA ASP A 41 7.57 -8.63 17.43
C ASP A 41 6.17 -8.02 17.47
N THR A 42 5.65 -7.66 16.30
CA THR A 42 4.37 -6.95 16.14
C THR A 42 3.58 -7.59 15.01
N ASP A 43 2.26 -7.58 15.14
CA ASP A 43 1.31 -7.90 14.08
C ASP A 43 0.97 -6.67 13.21
N THR A 44 1.57 -5.53 13.54
CA THR A 44 1.33 -4.24 12.91
C THR A 44 2.63 -3.66 12.37
N TRP A 45 2.66 -3.42 11.06
CA TRP A 45 3.73 -2.68 10.39
C TRP A 45 3.19 -1.33 9.95
N GLU A 46 3.77 -0.26 10.49
CA GLU A 46 3.47 1.12 10.08
C GLU A 46 4.72 1.76 9.51
N PHE A 47 4.60 2.37 8.34
CA PHE A 47 5.68 3.10 7.68
C PHE A 47 5.26 4.54 7.47
N HIS A 48 6.07 5.48 7.96
CA HIS A 48 6.00 6.88 7.59
C HIS A 48 6.97 7.11 6.45
N VAL A 49 6.49 7.63 5.32
CA VAL A 49 7.27 7.71 4.08
C VAL A 49 7.21 9.10 3.48
N VAL A 50 8.31 9.52 2.86
CA VAL A 50 8.38 10.76 2.09
C VAL A 50 9.08 10.48 0.77
N LEU A 51 8.65 11.15 -0.31
CA LEU A 51 9.35 11.07 -1.59
C LEU A 51 10.78 11.56 -1.39
N ARG A 52 11.75 10.76 -1.80
CA ARG A 52 13.16 11.15 -1.70
C ARG A 52 13.44 12.38 -2.57
N SER A 53 13.80 13.50 -1.93
CA SER A 53 14.14 14.75 -2.58
C SER A 53 15.66 14.99 -2.56
N GLY A 54 16.39 14.33 -3.45
CA GLY A 54 17.85 14.45 -3.57
C GLY A 54 18.65 13.88 -2.40
N GLU A 55 19.98 13.96 -2.51
CA GLU A 55 20.91 13.47 -1.49
C GLU A 55 21.29 14.60 -0.54
N SER A 56 20.59 14.69 0.60
CA SER A 56 20.89 15.67 1.65
C SER A 56 21.78 15.11 2.77
N ASN A 57 21.95 13.80 2.83
CA ASN A 57 22.67 13.14 3.92
C ASN A 57 24.13 12.85 3.53
N SER A 58 25.05 13.07 4.47
CA SER A 58 26.46 12.69 4.31
C SER A 58 26.70 11.18 4.52
N SER A 59 25.73 10.45 5.08
CA SER A 59 25.78 9.00 5.28
C SER A 59 24.39 8.40 5.52
N TYR A 60 24.26 7.08 5.33
CA TYR A 60 23.02 6.36 5.65
C TYR A 60 23.22 5.40 6.83
N PRO A 61 22.29 5.37 7.79
CA PRO A 61 22.39 4.46 8.92
C PRO A 61 22.21 3.00 8.46
N THR A 62 22.79 2.04 9.17
CA THR A 62 22.58 0.60 8.93
C THR A 62 21.28 0.09 9.58
N THR A 63 20.68 0.87 10.47
CA THR A 63 19.46 0.53 11.20
C THR A 63 18.50 1.72 11.22
N LEU A 64 17.23 1.44 11.07
CA LEU A 64 16.10 2.36 11.19
C LEU A 64 15.06 1.74 12.12
N THR A 65 14.08 2.53 12.51
CA THR A 65 13.04 2.23 13.50
C THR A 65 11.68 2.64 12.97
N SER A 66 10.60 2.18 13.62
CA SER A 66 9.23 2.57 13.25
C SER A 66 8.92 4.06 13.45
N SER A 67 9.76 4.80 14.16
CA SER A 67 9.63 6.26 14.30
C SER A 67 10.32 7.06 13.20
N ASP A 68 11.14 6.42 12.36
CA ASP A 68 11.86 7.10 11.29
C ASP A 68 10.97 7.34 10.07
N VAL A 69 11.06 8.54 9.51
CA VAL A 69 10.43 8.87 8.24
C VAL A 69 11.33 8.41 7.10
N LEU A 70 10.82 7.50 6.27
CA LEU A 70 11.58 6.83 5.23
C LEU A 70 11.54 7.64 3.94
N ALA A 71 12.64 8.30 3.61
CA ALA A 71 12.83 8.88 2.28
C ALA A 71 13.07 7.78 1.24
N ILE A 72 12.08 7.55 0.37
CA ILE A 72 12.05 6.47 -0.64
C ILE A 72 11.42 6.95 -1.95
N ASP A 73 11.74 6.27 -3.06
CA ASP A 73 11.10 6.51 -4.37
C ASP A 73 10.05 5.46 -4.70
N SER A 74 10.20 4.26 -4.13
CA SER A 74 9.34 3.13 -4.44
C SER A 74 9.21 2.14 -3.29
N ILE A 75 8.11 1.39 -3.31
CA ILE A 75 7.80 0.30 -2.42
C ILE A 75 7.63 -0.96 -3.26
N ARG A 76 8.43 -1.98 -2.96
CA ARG A 76 8.25 -3.32 -3.53
C ARG A 76 7.14 -4.04 -2.76
N THR A 77 6.49 -5.02 -3.40
CA THR A 77 5.68 -6.02 -2.67
C THR A 77 6.43 -6.47 -1.42
N LEU A 78 5.81 -6.23 -0.26
CA LEU A 78 6.43 -6.51 1.03
C LEU A 78 6.34 -8.01 1.32
N LEU A 79 7.48 -8.64 1.59
CA LEU A 79 7.49 -9.96 2.20
C LEU A 79 7.23 -9.80 3.69
N VAL A 80 6.06 -10.24 4.15
CA VAL A 80 5.58 -10.04 5.52
C VAL A 80 5.54 -11.38 6.28
N PRO A 81 5.63 -11.37 7.62
CA PRO A 81 5.46 -12.59 8.40
C PRO A 81 4.00 -13.04 8.41
N THR A 82 3.77 -14.33 8.63
CA THR A 82 2.44 -14.97 8.61
C THR A 82 1.48 -14.43 9.67
N ASN A 83 2.00 -13.80 10.73
CA ASN A 83 1.21 -13.21 11.81
C ASN A 83 0.92 -11.72 11.62
N LEU A 84 1.34 -11.08 10.52
CA LEU A 84 1.04 -9.68 10.27
C LEU A 84 -0.45 -9.50 9.96
N THR A 85 -1.16 -8.74 10.79
CA THR A 85 -2.60 -8.45 10.64
C THR A 85 -2.86 -7.05 10.11
N THR A 86 -1.96 -6.10 10.38
CA THR A 86 -2.15 -4.68 10.07
C THR A 86 -0.95 -4.12 9.31
N LEU A 87 -1.22 -3.54 8.14
CA LEU A 87 -0.23 -2.84 7.32
C LEU A 87 -0.66 -1.39 7.09
N ARG A 88 0.20 -0.44 7.45
CA ARG A 88 -0.05 1.00 7.35
C ARG A 88 1.11 1.67 6.62
N ILE A 89 0.80 2.47 5.60
CA ILE A 89 1.78 3.31 4.88
C ILE A 89 1.21 4.72 4.82
N ILE A 90 1.91 5.65 5.45
CA ILE A 90 1.47 7.02 5.69
C ILE A 90 2.48 7.97 5.08
N GLY A 91 2.03 8.82 4.16
CA GLY A 91 2.85 9.89 3.62
C GLY A 91 3.07 10.99 4.64
N ASP A 92 4.33 11.28 4.97
CA ASP A 92 4.72 12.31 5.93
C ASP A 92 5.00 13.65 5.23
N SER A 93 3.96 14.24 4.64
CA SER A 93 4.03 15.58 4.06
C SER A 93 2.64 16.24 3.94
N THR A 94 2.59 17.50 3.55
CA THR A 94 1.34 18.23 3.27
C THR A 94 0.54 17.65 2.10
N TYR A 95 1.21 17.05 1.11
CA TYR A 95 0.59 16.54 -0.11
C TYR A 95 0.80 15.03 -0.28
N PRO A 96 -0.04 14.34 -1.06
CA PRO A 96 0.14 12.90 -1.30
C PRO A 96 1.49 12.58 -1.94
N GLN A 97 2.19 11.59 -1.40
CA GLN A 97 3.54 11.21 -1.85
C GLN A 97 3.46 10.42 -3.16
N THR A 98 4.20 10.85 -4.18
CA THR A 98 4.28 10.15 -5.48
C THR A 98 5.28 8.99 -5.44
N ILE A 99 5.16 8.12 -4.44
CA ILE A 99 5.98 6.92 -4.27
C ILE A 99 5.40 5.81 -5.14
N SER A 100 6.24 5.15 -5.94
CA SER A 100 5.80 4.11 -6.87
C SER A 100 5.69 2.74 -6.20
N PHE A 101 4.64 1.98 -6.48
CA PHE A 101 4.60 0.55 -6.14
C PHE A 101 5.15 -0.27 -7.30
N VAL A 102 6.04 -1.20 -7.02
CA VAL A 102 6.74 -2.01 -8.03
C VAL A 102 6.73 -3.49 -7.65
N PRO A 103 6.72 -4.41 -8.63
CA PRO A 103 6.67 -5.84 -8.34
C PRO A 103 7.95 -6.31 -7.63
N GLN A 104 7.84 -7.43 -6.92
CA GLN A 104 8.99 -8.10 -6.33
C GLN A 104 10.01 -8.51 -7.41
N ASP A 105 9.52 -9.10 -8.52
CA ASP A 105 10.30 -9.51 -9.68
C ASP A 105 10.01 -8.60 -10.89
N GLN A 106 11.04 -7.95 -11.43
CA GLN A 106 10.93 -7.07 -12.59
C GLN A 106 10.71 -7.84 -13.91
N ALA A 107 10.98 -9.15 -13.93
CA ALA A 107 10.91 -9.97 -15.14
C ALA A 107 9.51 -10.52 -15.43
N LEU A 108 8.55 -10.36 -14.51
CA LEU A 108 7.19 -10.86 -14.67
C LEU A 108 6.28 -9.76 -15.25
N PRO A 109 5.93 -9.80 -16.54
CA PRO A 109 4.93 -8.90 -17.08
C PRO A 109 3.56 -9.26 -16.48
N GLY A 110 2.87 -8.28 -15.90
CA GLY A 110 1.53 -8.47 -15.36
C GLY A 110 1.01 -7.21 -14.68
N SER A 111 -0.31 -7.13 -14.52
CA SER A 111 -1.00 -6.12 -13.70
C SER A 111 -1.07 -6.51 -12.23
N THR A 112 -0.85 -7.79 -11.90
CA THR A 112 -0.85 -8.30 -10.52
C THR A 112 0.29 -7.69 -9.73
N LEU A 113 -0.07 -6.87 -8.74
CA LEU A 113 0.87 -6.14 -7.93
C LEU A 113 0.40 -6.11 -6.46
N PRO A 114 0.50 -7.23 -5.73
CA PRO A 114 0.09 -7.25 -4.33
C PRO A 114 0.98 -6.33 -3.50
N ILE A 115 0.39 -5.62 -2.55
CA ILE A 115 1.10 -4.77 -1.58
C ILE A 115 2.00 -5.61 -0.66
N ALA A 116 1.57 -6.83 -0.34
CA ALA A 116 2.24 -7.75 0.55
C ALA A 116 2.04 -9.20 0.12
N ALA A 117 3.02 -10.04 0.42
CA ALA A 117 3.01 -11.48 0.18
C ALA A 117 3.69 -12.22 1.34
N VAL A 118 3.32 -13.48 1.52
CA VAL A 118 3.92 -14.40 2.49
C VAL A 118 4.47 -15.60 1.72
N GLU A 119 5.63 -16.13 2.12
CA GLU A 119 6.32 -17.21 1.38
C GLU A 119 5.47 -18.49 1.23
N ASP A 120 4.68 -18.84 2.24
CA ASP A 120 3.82 -20.04 2.21
C ASP A 120 2.39 -19.75 1.71
N GLY A 121 2.10 -18.50 1.33
CA GLY A 121 0.80 -18.04 0.86
C GLY A 121 -0.24 -17.79 1.97
N SER A 122 0.07 -18.03 3.25
CA SER A 122 -0.85 -17.86 4.39
C SER A 122 -0.91 -16.41 4.90
N ILE A 123 -1.25 -15.47 4.01
CA ILE A 123 -1.39 -14.06 4.38
C ILE A 123 -2.54 -13.85 5.36
N ALA A 124 -2.29 -13.10 6.45
CA ALA A 124 -3.25 -12.87 7.53
C ALA A 124 -3.66 -11.40 7.70
N ILE A 125 -3.27 -10.53 6.76
CA ILE A 125 -3.55 -9.09 6.84
C ILE A 125 -5.06 -8.87 6.74
N THR A 126 -5.65 -8.30 7.79
CA THR A 126 -7.06 -7.89 7.84
C THR A 126 -7.24 -6.39 7.72
N THR A 127 -6.19 -5.60 7.97
CA THR A 127 -6.26 -4.14 7.90
C THR A 127 -5.16 -3.59 6.99
N VAL A 128 -5.56 -2.86 5.96
CA VAL A 128 -4.65 -2.09 5.10
C VAL A 128 -5.02 -0.62 5.17
N HIS A 129 -4.06 0.21 5.56
CA HIS A 129 -4.21 1.67 5.66
C HIS A 129 -3.17 2.36 4.79
N LEU A 130 -3.63 3.01 3.73
CA LEU A 130 -2.84 3.93 2.93
C LEU A 130 -3.37 5.34 3.13
N GLU A 131 -2.49 6.24 3.52
CA GLU A 131 -2.85 7.64 3.74
C GLU A 131 -1.81 8.54 3.13
N ASN A 132 -2.26 9.57 2.41
CA ASN A 132 -1.37 10.58 1.85
C ASN A 132 -0.31 10.01 0.88
N ILE A 133 -0.67 9.00 0.11
CA ILE A 133 0.13 8.41 -0.97
C ILE A 133 -0.63 8.57 -2.28
N ASP A 134 0.02 9.06 -3.34
CA ASP A 134 -0.64 9.19 -4.64
C ASP A 134 -0.88 7.81 -5.26
N MET A 135 -2.15 7.41 -5.29
CA MET A 135 -2.62 6.13 -5.82
C MET A 135 -3.33 6.29 -7.16
N SER A 136 -3.38 7.51 -7.73
CA SER A 136 -4.21 7.86 -8.88
C SER A 136 -3.99 6.97 -10.11
N SER A 137 -2.74 6.60 -10.40
CA SER A 137 -2.37 5.71 -11.50
C SER A 137 -2.52 4.23 -11.12
N LEU A 138 -2.09 3.88 -9.90
CA LEU A 138 -2.03 2.51 -9.43
C LEU A 138 -3.42 1.87 -9.34
N THR A 139 -4.40 2.64 -8.82
CA THR A 139 -5.77 2.15 -8.67
C THR A 139 -6.44 1.83 -9.99
N GLN A 140 -5.91 2.31 -11.13
CA GLN A 140 -6.45 2.07 -12.47
C GLN A 140 -5.76 0.93 -13.20
N SER A 141 -4.56 0.54 -12.77
CA SER A 141 -3.66 -0.32 -13.55
C SER A 141 -3.28 -1.62 -12.83
N ALA A 142 -3.23 -1.61 -11.50
CA ALA A 142 -2.92 -2.81 -10.71
C ALA A 142 -4.17 -3.68 -10.51
N SER A 143 -3.95 -4.99 -10.52
CA SER A 143 -4.92 -6.00 -10.09
C SER A 143 -4.47 -6.67 -8.79
N THR A 144 -5.42 -7.15 -7.98
CA THR A 144 -5.14 -7.91 -6.74
C THR A 144 -4.17 -7.21 -5.80
N PHE A 145 -4.29 -5.88 -5.67
CA PHE A 145 -3.34 -5.08 -4.90
C PHE A 145 -3.46 -5.32 -3.39
N LEU A 146 -4.69 -5.51 -2.90
CA LEU A 146 -4.97 -5.78 -1.48
C LEU A 146 -5.15 -7.29 -1.24
N PRO A 147 -4.71 -7.83 -0.08
CA PRO A 147 -4.94 -9.22 0.27
C PRO A 147 -6.44 -9.52 0.39
N SER A 148 -6.90 -10.69 -0.09
CA SER A 148 -8.31 -11.11 -0.01
C SER A 148 -8.82 -11.30 1.43
N THR A 149 -7.91 -11.41 2.40
CA THR A 149 -8.22 -11.46 3.85
C THR A 149 -8.58 -10.10 4.44
N THR A 150 -8.50 -9.01 3.67
CA THR A 150 -8.72 -7.65 4.18
C THR A 150 -10.18 -7.43 4.58
N LEU A 151 -10.38 -6.93 5.81
CA LEU A 151 -11.67 -6.53 6.38
C LEU A 151 -11.81 -5.00 6.45
N ASN A 152 -10.69 -4.30 6.69
CA ASN A 152 -10.65 -2.85 6.84
C ASN A 152 -9.69 -2.24 5.82
N VAL A 153 -10.21 -1.37 4.95
CA VAL A 153 -9.44 -0.64 3.95
C VAL A 153 -9.56 0.85 4.19
N THR A 154 -8.43 1.52 4.35
CA THR A 154 -8.35 2.99 4.31
C THR A 154 -7.46 3.40 3.15
N LEU A 155 -7.98 4.25 2.27
CA LEU A 155 -7.29 4.89 1.15
C LEU A 155 -7.55 6.40 1.21
N ARG A 156 -7.04 7.04 2.26
CA ARG A 156 -7.37 8.43 2.59
C ARG A 156 -6.39 9.41 1.97
N ASN A 157 -6.88 10.48 1.34
CA ASN A 157 -6.01 11.49 0.74
C ASN A 157 -5.01 10.88 -0.27
N CYS A 158 -5.52 10.03 -1.16
CA CYS A 158 -4.71 9.21 -2.06
C CYS A 158 -4.77 9.66 -3.53
N ASN A 159 -5.22 10.90 -3.79
CA ASN A 159 -5.43 11.44 -5.14
C ASN A 159 -6.33 10.57 -6.06
N MET A 160 -7.16 9.69 -5.50
CA MET A 160 -7.97 8.77 -6.32
C MET A 160 -9.05 9.54 -7.09
N ILE A 161 -9.09 9.38 -8.40
CA ILE A 161 -10.14 9.98 -9.26
C ILE A 161 -11.16 8.91 -9.70
N LYS A 162 -10.66 7.70 -9.95
CA LYS A 162 -11.38 6.48 -10.30
C LYS A 162 -10.48 5.27 -10.02
N PHE A 163 -10.99 4.07 -10.23
CA PHE A 163 -10.22 2.84 -10.11
C PHE A 163 -10.68 1.80 -11.13
N GLY A 164 -9.77 0.87 -11.45
CA GLY A 164 -9.97 -0.22 -12.38
C GLY A 164 -10.79 -1.35 -11.76
N PHE A 165 -11.32 -2.22 -12.62
CA PHE A 165 -12.17 -3.34 -12.21
C PHE A 165 -11.43 -4.32 -11.29
N ASP A 166 -10.15 -4.56 -11.58
CA ASP A 166 -9.37 -5.61 -10.91
C ASP A 166 -8.64 -5.13 -9.64
N PHE A 167 -8.65 -3.82 -9.35
CA PHE A 167 -7.86 -3.26 -8.24
C PHE A 167 -8.31 -3.81 -6.88
N PHE A 168 -9.62 -3.99 -6.72
CA PHE A 168 -10.25 -4.52 -5.52
C PHE A 168 -10.65 -5.99 -5.62
N GLU A 169 -10.25 -6.68 -6.69
CA GLU A 169 -10.61 -8.07 -6.95
C GLU A 169 -10.36 -8.97 -5.73
N GLY A 170 -11.38 -9.75 -5.35
CA GLY A 170 -11.31 -10.71 -4.25
C GLY A 170 -11.53 -10.12 -2.86
N LEU A 171 -11.93 -8.84 -2.76
CA LEU A 171 -12.26 -8.17 -1.49
C LEU A 171 -13.74 -8.34 -1.10
N ASP A 172 -14.21 -9.58 -1.07
CA ASP A 172 -15.60 -9.90 -0.74
C ASP A 172 -15.93 -9.72 0.75
N SER A 173 -14.89 -9.73 1.60
CA SER A 173 -15.02 -9.71 3.07
C SER A 173 -14.85 -8.33 3.69
N VAL A 174 -14.58 -7.28 2.89
CA VAL A 174 -14.36 -5.92 3.41
C VAL A 174 -15.64 -5.39 4.08
N GLN A 175 -15.51 -4.94 5.33
CA GLN A 175 -16.59 -4.42 6.18
C GLN A 175 -16.47 -2.90 6.38
N TYR A 176 -15.24 -2.40 6.51
CA TYR A 176 -14.94 -0.98 6.63
C TYR A 176 -14.16 -0.49 5.41
N LEU A 177 -14.70 0.51 4.72
CA LEU A 177 -14.06 1.11 3.56
C LEU A 177 -14.04 2.64 3.70
N ASP A 178 -12.85 3.20 3.86
CA ASP A 178 -12.62 4.65 3.88
C ASP A 178 -11.86 5.07 2.63
N MET A 179 -12.52 5.87 1.78
CA MET A 179 -11.92 6.51 0.61
C MET A 179 -12.08 8.04 0.69
N SER A 180 -12.09 8.57 1.90
CA SER A 180 -12.26 10.00 2.14
C SER A 180 -11.09 10.84 1.64
N SER A 181 -11.35 12.13 1.40
CA SER A 181 -10.36 13.12 0.95
C SER A 181 -9.70 12.76 -0.38
N ASN A 182 -10.43 12.16 -1.31
CA ASN A 182 -9.96 11.90 -2.67
C ASN A 182 -10.64 12.82 -3.68
N HIS A 183 -10.48 12.53 -4.98
CA HIS A 183 -11.06 13.28 -6.10
C HIS A 183 -12.08 12.44 -6.86
N LEU A 184 -12.75 11.48 -6.20
CA LEU A 184 -13.73 10.60 -6.85
C LEU A 184 -14.88 11.46 -7.40
N THR A 185 -15.09 11.44 -8.71
CA THR A 185 -16.09 12.27 -9.42
C THR A 185 -17.35 11.50 -9.76
N ALA A 186 -17.18 10.23 -10.12
CA ALA A 186 -18.23 9.24 -10.09
C ALA A 186 -17.73 8.15 -9.15
N ALA A 187 -18.61 7.65 -8.29
CA ALA A 187 -18.35 6.37 -7.63
C ALA A 187 -18.65 5.21 -8.61
N TYR A 188 -18.30 5.39 -9.89
CA TYR A 188 -18.41 4.37 -10.91
C TYR A 188 -17.30 3.35 -10.69
N VAL A 189 -17.71 2.13 -10.39
CA VAL A 189 -16.88 0.98 -10.07
C VAL A 189 -17.46 -0.23 -10.79
N GLY A 190 -16.85 -0.65 -11.89
CA GLY A 190 -17.24 -1.89 -12.55
C GLY A 190 -18.49 -1.83 -13.44
N SER A 191 -18.65 -2.93 -14.18
CA SER A 191 -19.51 -3.13 -15.34
C SER A 191 -21.01 -2.88 -15.10
N SER A 192 -21.67 -2.20 -16.05
CA SER A 192 -23.14 -2.01 -16.11
C SER A 192 -23.94 -3.29 -16.43
N ILE A 193 -23.28 -4.44 -16.52
CA ILE A 193 -23.83 -5.67 -17.09
C ILE A 193 -24.22 -6.70 -16.00
N MET A 194 -23.86 -6.49 -14.73
CA MET A 194 -24.21 -7.40 -13.63
C MET A 194 -24.70 -6.64 -12.40
N SER A 195 -26.00 -6.75 -12.12
CA SER A 195 -26.70 -6.11 -11.00
C SER A 195 -26.53 -6.85 -9.68
N ALA A 196 -25.34 -7.33 -9.36
CA ALA A 196 -25.05 -7.98 -8.10
C ALA A 196 -23.69 -7.54 -7.61
N CYS A 197 -23.53 -7.48 -6.31
CA CYS A 197 -22.31 -7.24 -5.54
C CYS A 197 -21.19 -8.27 -5.86
N SER A 198 -21.34 -9.06 -6.93
CA SER A 198 -20.83 -10.41 -7.16
C SER A 198 -19.32 -10.53 -7.20
N ASN A 199 -18.57 -9.44 -7.21
CA ASN A 199 -17.13 -9.51 -7.34
C ASN A 199 -16.34 -8.68 -6.32
N ASN A 200 -16.91 -7.67 -5.64
CA ASN A 200 -16.19 -6.79 -4.72
C ASN A 200 -17.16 -6.12 -3.71
N PHE A 201 -16.77 -5.94 -2.45
CA PHE A 201 -17.48 -5.11 -1.45
C PHE A 201 -18.89 -5.56 -1.02
N CYS A 202 -19.19 -6.86 -1.12
CA CYS A 202 -20.45 -7.45 -0.66
C CYS A 202 -20.77 -7.20 0.83
N ALA A 203 -19.73 -7.15 1.65
CA ALA A 203 -19.83 -7.14 3.11
C ALA A 203 -19.69 -5.75 3.75
N VAL A 204 -19.61 -4.67 2.95
CA VAL A 204 -19.36 -3.32 3.47
C VAL A 204 -20.51 -2.87 4.37
N GLN A 205 -20.17 -2.50 5.60
CA GLN A 205 -21.08 -2.00 6.63
C GLN A 205 -20.86 -0.51 6.89
N ILE A 206 -19.60 -0.06 6.81
CA ILE A 206 -19.23 1.35 7.02
C ILE A 206 -18.47 1.82 5.79
N LEU A 207 -18.99 2.88 5.16
CA LEU A 207 -18.43 3.46 3.95
C LEU A 207 -18.19 4.96 4.15
N ASN A 208 -16.93 5.40 4.16
CA ASN A 208 -16.62 6.83 4.25
C ASN A 208 -16.18 7.36 2.87
N LEU A 209 -17.03 8.21 2.28
CA LEU A 209 -16.76 8.90 1.00
C LEU A 209 -16.63 10.42 1.15
N THR A 210 -16.48 10.92 2.38
CA THR A 210 -16.40 12.37 2.66
C THR A 210 -15.25 13.04 1.91
N ASN A 211 -15.40 14.33 1.62
CA ASN A 211 -14.37 15.13 0.91
C ASN A 211 -13.95 14.53 -0.45
N ASN A 212 -14.93 14.06 -1.22
CA ASN A 212 -14.77 13.71 -2.63
C ASN A 212 -15.55 14.69 -3.53
N SER A 213 -15.52 14.47 -4.85
CA SER A 213 -16.27 15.25 -5.85
C SER A 213 -17.50 14.49 -6.39
N ILE A 214 -18.10 13.62 -5.57
CA ILE A 214 -19.21 12.74 -5.98
C ILE A 214 -20.50 13.57 -6.06
N SER A 215 -21.10 13.63 -7.24
CA SER A 215 -22.39 14.32 -7.46
C SER A 215 -23.61 13.39 -7.37
N THR A 216 -23.41 12.07 -7.52
CA THR A 216 -24.47 11.05 -7.49
C THR A 216 -23.99 9.82 -6.72
N PHE A 217 -24.82 9.29 -5.81
CA PHE A 217 -24.51 8.10 -5.03
C PHE A 217 -24.58 6.81 -5.89
N PRO A 218 -23.60 5.89 -5.78
CA PRO A 218 -23.57 4.65 -6.56
C PRO A 218 -24.43 3.55 -5.94
N THR A 219 -25.69 3.42 -6.36
CA THR A 219 -26.58 2.39 -5.80
C THR A 219 -26.28 0.96 -6.26
N VAL A 220 -25.47 0.77 -7.30
CA VAL A 220 -25.23 -0.55 -7.94
C VAL A 220 -23.95 -1.23 -7.43
N VAL A 221 -23.02 -0.47 -6.84
CA VAL A 221 -21.68 -0.94 -6.50
C VAL A 221 -21.62 -1.57 -5.10
N PHE A 222 -22.33 -0.97 -4.16
CA PHE A 222 -22.37 -1.43 -2.79
C PHE A 222 -23.60 -2.27 -2.57
N ASN A 223 -23.46 -3.34 -1.79
CA ASN A 223 -24.63 -3.99 -1.24
C ASN A 223 -25.28 -3.06 -0.22
N VAL A 224 -26.19 -2.20 -0.69
CA VAL A 224 -26.89 -1.23 0.16
C VAL A 224 -27.66 -1.89 1.30
N ASP A 225 -28.00 -3.18 1.18
CA ASP A 225 -28.71 -3.93 2.22
C ASP A 225 -27.84 -4.20 3.46
N ASN A 226 -26.51 -4.26 3.31
CA ASN A 226 -25.57 -4.48 4.41
C ASN A 226 -25.02 -3.17 5.00
N LEU A 227 -25.23 -2.04 4.31
CA LEU A 227 -24.66 -0.75 4.69
C LEU A 227 -25.37 -0.17 5.92
N GLN A 228 -24.60 0.14 6.95
CA GLN A 228 -25.09 0.66 8.23
C GLN A 228 -24.75 2.15 8.40
N GLU A 229 -23.59 2.58 7.90
CA GLU A 229 -23.09 3.96 8.00
C GLU A 229 -22.48 4.43 6.67
N LEU A 230 -22.77 5.68 6.29
CA LEU A 230 -22.32 6.35 5.08
C LEU A 230 -21.89 7.81 5.35
#